data_AF-A0A940B121-F1
#
_entry.id   AF-A0A940B121-F1
#
_cell.length_a   1.000
_cell.length_b   1.000
_cell.length_c   1.000
_cell.angle_alpha   90.00
_cell.angle_beta   90.00
_cell.angle_gamma   90.00
#
_symmetry.space_group_name_H-M   'P 1'
#
loop_
_entity.id
_entity.type
_entity.pdbx_description
1 polymer ?
#
loop_
_entity_poly.entity_id
_entity_poly.type
_entity_poly.pdbx_seq_one_letter_code
_entity_poly.pdbx_strand_id
1 'polypeptide(L)' 'MNTHFDSHFNKQIITILPGEFYSTDKPVLISTVLGSCISIALYDPELKLGGLNHFMLPTTNRTQEISIEEQG' A
#
# COMPACT_ATOMS: atom_id res chain seq x y z
N MET A 1 5.38 -8.56 1.59
CA MET A 1 4.12 -9.14 2.07
C MET A 1 4.36 -10.05 3.25
N ASN A 2 3.61 -9.87 4.34
CA ASN A 2 3.73 -10.67 5.58
C ASN A 2 2.35 -11.23 5.97
N THR A 3 2.28 -12.49 6.37
CA THR A 3 1.03 -13.14 6.80
C THR A 3 1.10 -13.48 8.28
N HIS A 4 0.07 -13.10 9.04
CA HIS A 4 -0.06 -13.44 10.46
C HIS A 4 -1.53 -13.72 10.81
N PHE A 5 -1.76 -14.37 11.95
CA PHE A 5 -3.11 -14.63 12.47
C PHE A 5 -3.49 -13.55 13.47
N ASP A 6 -4.67 -12.94 13.29
CA ASP A 6 -5.21 -11.98 14.23
C ASP A 6 -6.37 -12.61 15.01
N SER A 7 -6.24 -12.63 16.33
CA SER A 7 -7.22 -13.23 17.25
C SER A 7 -8.50 -12.42 17.39
N HIS A 8 -8.48 -11.11 17.17
CA HIS A 8 -9.69 -10.28 17.23
C HIS A 8 -10.62 -10.57 16.05
N PHE A 9 -10.03 -10.79 14.86
CA PHE A 9 -10.79 -11.13 13.66
C PHE A 9 -10.93 -12.63 13.41
N ASN A 10 -10.20 -13.47 14.16
CA ASN A 10 -10.14 -14.92 14.00
C ASN A 10 -9.84 -15.32 12.53
N LYS A 11 -8.92 -14.60 11.90
CA LYS A 11 -8.61 -14.70 10.46
C LYS A 11 -7.12 -14.51 10.20
N GLN A 12 -6.64 -15.08 9.09
CA GLN A 12 -5.34 -14.72 8.54
C GLN A 12 -5.40 -13.32 7.93
N ILE A 13 -4.45 -12.48 8.33
CA ILE A 13 -4.21 -11.15 7.78
C ILE A 13 -2.96 -11.20 6.90
N ILE A 14 -3.08 -10.65 5.70
CA ILE A 14 -2.01 -10.46 4.74
C ILE A 14 -1.70 -8.98 4.70
N THR A 15 -0.57 -8.59 5.26
CA THR A 15 -0.12 -7.20 5.29
C THR A 15 0.74 -6.91 4.06
N ILE A 16 0.35 -5.88 3.30
CA ILE A 16 1.09 -5.39 2.13
C ILE A 16 1.84 -4.10 2.45
N LEU A 17 3.05 -3.98 1.91
CA LEU A 17 3.96 -2.85 2.08
C LEU A 17 3.84 -1.85 0.92
N PRO A 18 4.43 -0.64 1.02
CA PRO A 18 4.46 0.31 -0.09
C PRO A 18 4.99 -0.31 -1.38
N GLY A 19 4.26 -0.13 -2.48
CA GLY A 19 4.57 -0.70 -3.79
C GLY A 19 4.03 -2.12 -4.00
N GLU A 20 3.47 -2.78 -2.98
CA GLU A 20 2.91 -4.12 -3.10
C GLU A 20 1.40 -4.10 -3.43
N PHE A 21 0.90 -5.24 -3.90
CA PHE A 21 -0.53 -5.50 -4.06
C PHE A 21 -0.83 -6.98 -3.78
N TYR A 22 -2.10 -7.26 -3.48
CA TYR A 22 -2.60 -8.62 -3.32
C TYR A 22 -4.00 -8.74 -3.89
N SER A 23 -4.27 -9.84 -4.59
CA SER A 23 -5.61 -10.21 -5.01
C SER A 23 -5.83 -11.69 -4.77
N THR A 24 -7.05 -12.05 -4.39
CA THR A 24 -7.43 -13.41 -4.07
C THR A 24 -8.95 -13.60 -4.12
N ASP A 25 -9.36 -14.84 -4.36
CA ASP A 25 -10.73 -15.35 -4.24
C ASP A 25 -10.99 -15.98 -2.86
N LYS A 26 -9.98 -16.02 -1.98
CA LYS A 26 -10.07 -16.62 -0.65
C LYS A 26 -10.59 -15.63 0.38
N PRO A 27 -11.34 -16.09 1.41
CA PRO A 27 -11.91 -15.24 2.45
C PRO A 27 -10.85 -14.83 3.51
N VAL A 28 -9.87 -14.03 3.10
CA VAL A 28 -8.78 -13.51 3.93
C VAL A 28 -8.96 -12.02 4.25
N LEU A 29 -8.22 -11.51 5.22
CA LEU A 29 -8.08 -10.07 5.43
C LEU A 29 -6.81 -9.58 4.75
N ILE A 30 -6.91 -8.50 3.99
CA ILE A 30 -5.76 -7.81 3.42
C ILE A 30 -5.64 -6.47 4.16
N SER A 31 -4.45 -6.15 4.66
CA SER A 31 -4.21 -4.93 5.42
C SER A 31 -3.01 -4.16 4.90
N THR A 32 -3.04 -2.86 5.10
CA THR A 32 -1.88 -1.99 4.90
C THR A 32 -2.00 -0.77 5.81
N VAL A 33 -0.89 -0.10 6.07
CA VAL A 33 -0.87 1.16 6.81
C VAL A 33 -0.58 2.28 5.83
N LEU A 34 -1.49 3.24 5.73
CA LEU A 34 -1.33 4.40 4.85
C LEU A 34 -0.85 5.62 5.66
N GLY A 35 0.24 6.21 5.20
CA GLY A 35 0.63 7.58 5.56
C GLY A 35 0.14 8.55 4.48
N SER A 36 1.06 9.11 3.72
CA SER A 36 0.74 9.94 2.54
C SER A 36 0.31 9.12 1.31
N CYS A 37 0.66 7.83 1.26
CA CYS A 37 0.36 6.93 0.15
C CYS A 37 -1.15 6.68 -0.04
N ILE A 38 -1.53 6.07 -1.17
CA ILE A 38 -2.92 5.75 -1.54
C ILE A 38 -3.09 4.25 -1.80
N SER A 39 -4.26 3.74 -1.46
CA SER A 39 -4.69 2.36 -1.70
C SER A 39 -6.09 2.33 -2.33
N ILE A 40 -6.34 1.33 -3.17
CA ILE A 40 -7.65 0.99 -3.70
C ILE A 40 -7.97 -0.43 -3.28
N ALA A 41 -9.12 -0.60 -2.62
CA ALA A 41 -9.72 -1.90 -2.35
C ALA A 41 -10.81 -2.15 -3.41
N LEU A 42 -10.70 -3.25 -4.14
CA LEU A 42 -11.69 -3.65 -5.14
C LEU A 42 -12.22 -5.05 -4.84
N TYR A 43 -13.50 -5.27 -5.10
CA TYR A 43 -14.15 -6.57 -4.96
C TYR A 43 -15.19 -6.75 -6.06
N ASP A 44 -15.12 -7.88 -6.75
CA ASP A 44 -16.11 -8.36 -7.70
C ASP A 44 -17.03 -9.37 -7.00
N PRO A 45 -18.33 -9.08 -6.81
CA PRO A 45 -19.26 -9.99 -6.13
C PRO A 45 -19.67 -11.20 -6.97
N GLU A 46 -19.60 -11.13 -8.30
CA GLU A 46 -19.97 -12.24 -9.18
C GLU A 46 -18.84 -13.27 -9.23
N LEU A 47 -17.61 -12.80 -9.45
CA LEU A 47 -16.41 -13.65 -9.49
C LEU A 47 -15.86 -13.98 -8.09
N LYS A 48 -16.34 -13.28 -7.05
CA LYS A 48 -15.85 -13.37 -5.67
C LYS A 48 -14.35 -13.12 -5.53
N LEU A 49 -13.81 -12.25 -6.38
CA LEU A 49 -12.41 -11.87 -6.40
C LEU A 49 -12.24 -10.50 -5.75
N GLY A 50 -11.33 -10.40 -4.80
CA GLY A 50 -10.99 -9.14 -4.14
C GLY A 50 -9.51 -8.81 -4.23
N GLY A 51 -9.16 -7.57 -3.90
CA GLY A 51 -7.77 -7.17 -3.77
C GLY A 51 -7.57 -5.82 -3.11
N LEU A 52 -6.33 -5.58 -2.71
CA LEU A 52 -5.85 -4.33 -2.14
C LEU A 52 -4.45 -4.05 -2.71
N ASN A 53 -4.18 -2.81 -3.07
CA ASN A 53 -2.85 -2.37 -3.47
C ASN A 53 -2.31 -1.28 -2.52
N HIS A 54 -1.02 -0.95 -2.61
CA HIS A 54 -0.45 0.21 -1.94
C HIS A 54 0.39 1.01 -2.93
N PHE A 55 -0.20 2.03 -3.56
CA PHE A 55 0.53 2.92 -4.46
C PHE A 55 1.35 3.94 -3.67
N MET A 56 2.64 4.01 -4.00
CA MET A 56 3.50 5.08 -3.51
C MET A 56 3.14 6.38 -4.21
N LEU A 57 3.00 7.46 -3.44
CA LEU A 57 2.97 8.79 -4.05
C LEU A 57 4.31 9.08 -4.73
N PRO A 58 4.30 9.84 -5.86
CA PRO A 58 5.54 10.27 -6.49
C PRO A 58 6.35 11.10 -5.49
N THR A 59 7.58 10.67 -5.24
CA THR A 59 8.54 11.48 -4.48
C THR A 59 9.10 12.54 -5.42
N THR A 60 8.88 13.82 -5.12
CA THR A 60 9.57 14.90 -5.81
C THR A 60 11.04 14.87 -5.39
N ASN A 61 11.91 14.35 -6.26
CA ASN A 61 13.35 14.54 -6.12
C ASN A 61 13.67 16.00 -6.47
N ARG A 62 13.30 16.95 -5.59
CA ARG A 62 13.83 18.31 -5.67
C ARG A 62 15.27 18.25 -5.17
N THR A 63 16.16 17.72 -6.02
CA THR A 63 17.58 18.01 -5.91
C THR A 63 17.69 19.51 -6.06
N GLN A 64 18.04 20.18 -4.97
CA GLN A 64 18.33 21.60 -4.96
C GLN A 64 19.65 21.77 -5.73
N GLU A 65 19.55 21.94 -7.05
CA GLU A 65 20.67 22.46 -7.82
C GLU A 65 21.04 23.84 -7.26
N ILE A 66 22.34 24.06 -7.23
CA ILE A 66 23.06 25.02 -6.39
C ILE A 66 22.94 26.40 -7.02
N SER A 67 22.66 27.44 -6.22
CA SER A 67 23.06 28.81 -6.55
C SER A 67 24.02 29.28 -5.44
N ILE A 68 25.31 29.09 -5.70
CA ILE A 68 26.39 29.91 -5.13
C ILE A 68 26.35 31.24 -5.91
N GLU A 69 26.69 32.35 -5.25
CA GLU A 69 26.66 33.77 -5.67
C GLU A 69 25.37 34.48 -5.19
N GLU A 70 25.38 35.43 -4.25
CA GLU A 70 26.19 36.66 -4.21
C GLU A 70 26.94 36.88 -2.88
N GLN A 71 28.28 36.96 -2.96
CA GLN A 71 29.05 37.92 -2.18
C GLN A 71 29.09 39.21 -3.02
N GLY A 72 28.56 40.30 -2.47
CA GLY A 72 28.61 41.65 -3.03
C GLY A 72 28.32 42.65 -1.94
#